data_AF-A0A917H4W2-F1
#
_entry.id   AF-A0A917H4W2-F1
#
_cell.length_a   1.000
_cell.length_b   1.000
_cell.length_c   1.000
_cell.angle_alpha   90.00
_cell.angle_beta   90.00
_cell.angle_gamma   90.00
#
_symmetry.space_group_name_H-M   'P 1'
#
loop_
_entity.id
_entity.type
_entity.pdbx_description
1 polymer ?
#
loop_
_entity_poly.entity_id
_entity_poly.type
_entity_poly.pdbx_seq_one_letter_code
_entity_poly.pdbx_strand_id
1 'polypeptide(L)'
;MKTTWLARVHAGISVVALTITGVALGGPAQAAPDPDPSVISTAGSSFLPAFGRLAGGWQVNLHPRMLGDLNGDRRQDIVGFADDGVWVAYGRANGTVSAPERETTGFGRLSNGWQVDLHPRMLGDVNGDGRDDVVGFADDGVWVSYGQRNNSLSAPARKTTGFGRLSNGWQVSLHPRMLADVNGDGRDDVVGFADDGVWASLGRANNTLGAPSRLLNDFGRLAGGWQVQHHPRLLGDINGDGRDDVVGFADDGVHINTF
;
A
#
# COMPACT_ATOMS: atom_id res chain seq x y z
N MET A 1 -31.32 -18.60 -5.99
CA MET A 1 -29.93 -18.50 -5.48
C MET A 1 -29.41 -17.15 -5.92
N LYS A 2 -29.32 -16.19 -4.99
CA LYS A 2 -28.83 -14.83 -5.26
C LYS A 2 -27.49 -14.71 -4.55
N THR A 3 -26.41 -14.75 -5.31
CA THR A 3 -25.06 -14.43 -4.84
C THR A 3 -24.91 -12.91 -4.91
N THR A 4 -24.88 -12.26 -3.76
CA THR A 4 -24.51 -10.85 -3.61
C THR A 4 -22.99 -10.75 -3.64
N TRP A 5 -22.46 -10.12 -4.68
CA TRP A 5 -21.06 -9.71 -4.75
C TRP A 5 -20.88 -8.45 -3.90
N LEU A 6 -20.09 -8.53 -2.84
CA LEU A 6 -19.52 -7.37 -2.16
C LEU A 6 -18.28 -6.97 -2.96
N ALA A 7 -18.39 -5.90 -3.74
CA ALA A 7 -17.22 -5.26 -4.34
C ALA A 7 -16.31 -4.76 -3.20
N ARG A 8 -15.07 -5.28 -3.14
CA ARG A 8 -14.00 -4.67 -2.36
C ARG A 8 -13.65 -3.36 -3.05
N VAL A 9 -13.84 -2.24 -2.37
CA VAL A 9 -13.22 -0.98 -2.77
C VAL A 9 -11.82 -1.01 -2.17
N HIS A 10 -10.80 -1.40 -2.94
CA HIS A 10 -9.42 -1.16 -2.53
C HIS A 10 -9.18 0.35 -2.64
N ALA A 11 -9.27 1.04 -1.50
CA ALA A 11 -9.00 2.46 -1.42
C ALA A 11 -7.49 2.70 -1.45
N GLY A 12 -6.88 2.55 -2.62
CA GLY A 12 -5.59 3.20 -2.95
C GLY A 12 -5.81 4.70 -3.15
N ILE A 13 -6.17 5.44 -2.09
CA ILE A 13 -6.44 6.87 -2.20
C ILE A 13 -5.17 7.68 -1.91
N SER A 14 -4.60 8.25 -2.98
CA SER A 14 -3.92 9.55 -2.90
C SER A 14 -4.95 10.63 -2.58
N VAL A 15 -4.74 11.34 -1.47
CA VAL A 15 -5.66 12.38 -1.00
C VAL A 15 -5.66 13.57 -1.98
N VAL A 16 -6.75 13.75 -2.71
CA VAL A 16 -7.23 15.06 -3.18
C VAL A 16 -8.64 15.22 -2.62
N ALA A 17 -8.83 16.17 -1.71
CA ALA A 17 -10.13 16.48 -1.17
C ALA A 17 -11.00 17.14 -2.25
N LEU A 18 -12.09 16.48 -2.64
CA LEU A 18 -13.16 17.10 -3.42
C LEU A 18 -14.48 16.89 -2.67
N THR A 19 -15.04 17.98 -2.15
CA THR A 19 -16.37 18.01 -1.54
C THR A 19 -17.42 18.05 -2.64
N ILE A 20 -18.27 17.01 -2.72
CA ILE A 20 -19.51 17.07 -3.50
C ILE A 20 -20.68 16.79 -2.57
N THR A 21 -21.58 17.77 -2.48
CA THR A 21 -22.90 17.67 -1.87
C THR A 21 -23.83 16.98 -2.86
N GLY A 22 -24.47 15.89 -2.47
CA GLY A 22 -25.41 15.16 -3.34
C GLY A 22 -26.31 14.21 -2.56
N VAL A 23 -27.62 14.41 -2.73
CA VAL A 23 -28.75 13.82 -2.00
C VAL A 23 -28.91 12.31 -2.28
N ALA A 24 -29.16 11.51 -1.23
CA ALA A 24 -29.48 10.09 -1.33
C ALA A 24 -31.01 9.84 -1.22
N LEU A 25 -31.57 9.10 -2.17
CA LEU A 25 -32.92 8.51 -2.09
C LEU A 25 -32.82 7.04 -1.66
N GLY A 26 -33.16 6.79 -0.39
CA GLY A 26 -34.01 5.70 0.14
C GLY A 26 -33.75 4.23 -0.19
N GLY A 27 -33.27 3.48 0.82
CA GLY A 27 -33.53 2.06 1.09
C GLY A 27 -33.02 1.71 2.49
N PRO A 28 -33.69 0.85 3.31
CA PRO A 28 -33.36 0.72 4.73
C PRO A 28 -32.10 -0.14 4.88
N ALA A 29 -30.93 0.50 4.85
CA ALA A 29 -29.75 -0.06 5.48
C ALA A 29 -30.01 -0.03 6.99
N GLN A 30 -29.94 -1.19 7.62
CA GLN A 30 -29.88 -1.29 9.07
C GLN A 30 -28.66 -0.48 9.50
N ALA A 31 -28.91 0.71 10.04
CA ALA A 31 -27.88 1.66 10.41
C ALA A 31 -26.89 0.94 11.34
N ALA A 32 -25.61 0.92 10.94
CA ALA A 32 -24.56 0.78 11.93
C ALA A 32 -24.83 1.83 13.01
N PRO A 33 -24.69 1.50 14.31
CA PRO A 33 -24.83 2.51 15.35
C PRO A 33 -23.94 3.70 14.97
N ASP A 34 -24.52 4.90 14.98
CA ASP A 34 -23.81 6.15 14.77
C ASP A 34 -22.50 6.08 15.57
N PRO A 35 -21.33 6.34 14.96
CA PRO A 35 -20.10 6.45 15.75
C PRO A 35 -20.36 7.53 16.79
N ASP A 36 -20.22 7.17 18.07
CA ASP A 36 -20.41 8.08 19.18
C ASP A 36 -19.60 9.36 18.90
N PRO A 37 -20.23 10.54 18.79
CA PRO A 37 -19.53 11.79 18.50
C PRO A 37 -18.51 12.16 19.59
N SER A 38 -18.49 11.46 20.73
CA SER A 38 -17.45 11.56 21.76
C SER A 38 -16.06 11.03 21.32
N VAL A 39 -15.99 10.31 20.19
CA VAL A 39 -14.75 9.73 19.64
C VAL A 39 -13.96 10.73 18.79
N ILE A 40 -14.55 11.87 18.43
CA ILE A 40 -13.82 12.98 17.82
C ILE A 40 -13.09 13.71 18.95
N SER A 41 -11.76 13.57 19.01
CA SER A 41 -10.98 14.42 19.91
C SER A 41 -11.32 15.87 19.58
N THR A 42 -11.84 16.63 20.56
CA THR A 42 -12.04 18.06 20.44
C THR A 42 -10.82 18.70 19.79
N ALA A 43 -11.03 19.56 18.79
CA ALA A 43 -9.96 20.22 18.07
C ALA A 43 -8.91 20.78 19.06
N GLY A 44 -7.70 20.20 19.05
CA GLY A 44 -6.58 20.68 19.88
C GLY A 44 -5.94 19.67 20.84
N SER A 45 -6.53 18.51 21.14
CA SER A 45 -5.89 17.48 22.00
C SER A 45 -5.44 16.25 21.21
N SER A 46 -4.17 15.84 21.35
CA SER A 46 -3.66 14.62 20.71
C SER A 46 -4.31 13.39 21.32
N PHE A 47 -4.98 12.59 20.49
CA PHE A 47 -5.57 11.31 20.89
C PHE A 47 -4.51 10.22 21.17
N LEU A 48 -3.38 10.27 20.45
CA LEU A 48 -2.23 9.38 20.63
C LEU A 48 -0.93 10.23 20.59
N PRO A 49 -0.15 10.33 21.68
CA PRO A 49 1.12 11.05 21.68
C PRO A 49 2.25 10.17 21.09
N ALA A 50 2.07 9.69 19.87
CA ALA A 50 3.06 8.91 19.11
C ALA A 50 2.97 9.26 17.61
N PHE A 51 3.90 8.74 16.79
CA PHE A 51 3.96 8.99 15.34
C PHE A 51 4.11 10.46 14.90
N GLY A 52 4.18 11.40 15.85
CA GLY A 52 4.37 12.83 15.63
C GLY A 52 5.82 13.28 15.76
N ARG A 53 6.16 14.43 15.16
CA ARG A 53 7.52 15.01 15.19
C ARG A 53 8.02 15.27 16.61
N LEU A 54 7.18 15.88 17.45
CA LEU A 54 7.53 16.19 18.83
C LEU A 54 7.20 15.04 19.79
N ALA A 55 6.13 14.30 19.51
CA ALA A 55 5.67 13.22 20.37
C ALA A 55 6.46 11.91 20.19
N GLY A 56 7.23 11.75 19.11
CA GLY A 56 8.04 10.55 18.87
C GLY A 56 9.18 10.71 17.86
N GLY A 57 9.60 11.93 17.53
CA GLY A 57 10.74 12.16 16.62
C GLY A 57 10.48 11.86 15.14
N TRP A 58 9.22 11.68 14.74
CA TRP A 58 8.87 11.29 13.36
C TRP A 58 9.08 12.43 12.36
N GLN A 59 9.70 12.14 11.21
CA GLN A 59 10.03 13.14 10.19
C GLN A 59 9.60 12.62 8.82
N VAL A 60 8.98 13.47 8.00
CA VAL A 60 8.41 13.05 6.70
C VAL A 60 9.47 12.49 5.76
N ASN A 61 10.66 13.08 5.74
CA ASN A 61 11.77 12.67 4.89
C ASN A 61 12.55 11.45 5.39
N LEU A 62 12.25 10.93 6.59
CA LEU A 62 12.96 9.79 7.19
C LEU A 62 12.03 8.60 7.48
N HIS A 63 10.81 8.91 7.93
CA HIS A 63 9.89 7.96 8.57
C HIS A 63 8.53 7.98 7.87
N PRO A 64 8.32 7.10 6.87
CA PRO A 64 7.00 6.85 6.30
C PRO A 64 6.01 6.43 7.38
N ARG A 65 4.77 6.90 7.24
CA ARG A 65 3.63 6.55 8.09
C ARG A 65 2.44 6.30 7.18
N MET A 66 1.72 5.22 7.45
CA MET A 66 0.69 4.67 6.58
C MET A 66 -0.46 4.14 7.43
N LEU A 67 -1.57 3.86 6.77
CA LEU A 67 -2.70 3.12 7.32
C LEU A 67 -2.83 1.80 6.57
N GLY A 68 -3.11 0.71 7.28
CA GLY A 68 -3.42 -0.60 6.71
C GLY A 68 -4.03 -1.55 7.75
N ASP A 69 -4.78 -2.56 7.33
CA ASP A 69 -5.41 -3.57 8.20
C ASP A 69 -4.50 -4.78 8.36
N LEU A 70 -3.56 -4.73 9.32
CA LEU A 70 -2.50 -5.75 9.46
C LEU A 70 -2.99 -7.02 10.16
N ASN A 71 -4.10 -6.93 10.89
CA ASN A 71 -4.64 -8.05 11.68
C ASN A 71 -5.93 -8.66 11.08
N GLY A 72 -6.51 -8.02 10.05
CA GLY A 72 -7.64 -8.53 9.27
C GLY A 72 -8.97 -8.29 9.96
N ASP A 73 -9.03 -7.29 10.84
CA ASP A 73 -10.21 -6.96 11.61
C ASP A 73 -11.13 -5.94 10.91
N ARG A 74 -10.75 -5.55 9.69
CA ARG A 74 -11.38 -4.56 8.79
C ARG A 74 -11.35 -3.14 9.32
N ARG A 75 -10.39 -2.82 10.18
CA ARG A 75 -10.09 -1.46 10.62
C ARG A 75 -8.66 -1.12 10.22
N GLN A 76 -8.46 0.16 9.97
CA GLN A 76 -7.14 0.66 9.62
C GLN A 76 -6.29 0.81 10.89
N ASP A 77 -5.10 0.23 10.86
CA ASP A 77 -4.06 0.37 11.87
C ASP A 77 -3.11 1.52 11.49
N ILE A 78 -2.50 2.16 12.48
CA ILE A 78 -1.44 3.15 12.23
C ILE A 78 -0.12 2.42 12.15
N VAL A 79 0.54 2.49 11.00
CA VAL A 79 1.85 1.88 10.77
C VAL A 79 2.88 2.95 10.55
N GLY A 80 4.01 2.84 11.22
CA GLY A 80 5.14 3.75 11.06
C GLY A 80 6.46 2.99 10.89
N PHE A 81 7.23 3.40 9.90
CA PHE A 81 8.57 2.89 9.65
C PHE A 81 9.60 3.82 10.31
N ALA A 82 10.05 3.42 11.50
CA ALA A 82 10.92 4.21 12.37
C ALA A 82 12.42 3.97 12.08
N ASP A 83 13.27 4.51 12.95
CA ASP A 83 14.71 4.25 12.92
C ASP A 83 15.06 2.79 13.22
N ASP A 84 14.33 2.15 14.13
CA ASP A 84 14.64 0.84 14.69
C ASP A 84 13.70 -0.28 14.22
N GLY A 85 12.74 0.01 13.34
CA GLY A 85 11.85 -0.99 12.79
C GLY A 85 10.46 -0.49 12.42
N VAL A 86 9.48 -1.40 12.34
CA VAL A 86 8.07 -1.07 12.11
C VAL A 86 7.32 -1.02 13.43
N TRP A 87 6.64 0.09 13.67
CA TRP A 87 5.77 0.30 14.82
C TRP A 87 4.31 0.34 14.38
N VAL A 88 3.44 -0.35 15.11
CA VAL A 88 2.01 -0.46 14.79
C VAL A 88 1.17 -0.10 16.01
N ALA A 89 0.14 0.71 15.79
CA ALA A 89 -0.95 0.90 16.74
C ALA A 89 -2.26 0.41 16.11
N TYR A 90 -2.81 -0.68 16.63
CA TYR A 90 -3.95 -1.37 16.04
C TYR A 90 -5.27 -0.65 16.29
N GLY A 91 -6.08 -0.52 15.24
CA GLY A 91 -7.39 0.10 15.27
C GLY A 91 -8.40 -0.67 16.11
N ARG A 92 -9.26 0.05 16.83
CA ARG A 92 -10.33 -0.54 17.64
C ARG A 92 -11.70 -0.09 17.16
N ALA A 93 -12.70 -0.93 17.42
CA ALA A 93 -14.08 -0.68 17.01
C ALA A 93 -14.69 0.62 17.56
N ASN A 94 -14.16 1.15 18.66
CA ASN A 94 -14.58 2.42 19.25
C ASN A 94 -13.84 3.64 18.69
N GLY A 95 -13.15 3.52 17.54
CA GLY A 95 -12.36 4.58 16.90
C GLY A 95 -11.09 4.98 17.65
N THR A 96 -10.66 4.18 18.63
CA THR A 96 -9.35 4.32 19.29
C THR A 96 -8.29 3.44 18.65
N VAL A 97 -7.03 3.58 19.07
CA VAL A 97 -5.93 2.68 18.66
C VAL A 97 -5.17 2.13 19.87
N SER A 98 -4.48 1.01 19.72
CA SER A 98 -3.62 0.45 20.76
C SER A 98 -2.45 1.37 21.12
N ALA A 99 -1.79 1.06 22.24
CA ALA A 99 -0.44 1.57 22.42
C ALA A 99 0.41 1.07 21.23
N PRO A 100 1.30 1.90 20.67
CA PRO A 100 2.17 1.46 19.59
C PRO A 100 3.16 0.41 20.10
N GLU A 101 3.31 -0.68 19.36
CA GLU A 101 4.29 -1.73 19.60
C GLU A 101 5.23 -1.87 18.41
N ARG A 102 6.49 -2.25 18.66
CA ARG A 102 7.46 -2.52 17.59
C ARG A 102 7.31 -3.97 17.15
N GLU A 103 6.71 -4.17 15.99
CA GLU A 103 6.37 -5.49 15.47
C GLU A 103 7.55 -6.21 14.81
N THR A 104 8.50 -5.45 14.27
CA THR A 104 9.72 -6.00 13.69
C THR A 104 10.85 -5.00 13.76
N THR A 105 12.09 -5.49 13.86
CA THR A 105 13.30 -4.66 13.73
C THR A 105 13.70 -4.41 12.27
N GLY A 106 13.00 -5.07 11.33
CA GLY A 106 13.14 -4.87 9.88
C GLY A 106 12.56 -3.55 9.40
N PHE A 107 12.88 -3.16 8.16
CA PHE A 107 12.38 -1.94 7.48
C PHE A 107 12.74 -0.59 8.14
N GLY A 108 13.62 -0.63 9.15
CA GLY A 108 14.05 0.55 9.90
C GLY A 108 15.23 1.29 9.27
N ARG A 109 15.27 2.61 9.44
CA ARG A 109 16.31 3.46 8.84
C ARG A 109 17.70 3.19 9.40
N LEU A 110 17.85 3.16 10.72
CA LEU A 110 19.13 2.92 11.39
C LEU A 110 19.39 1.42 11.60
N SER A 111 18.35 0.62 11.83
CA SER A 111 18.51 -0.82 12.05
C SER A 111 18.88 -1.59 10.77
N ASN A 112 18.36 -1.18 9.60
CA ASN A 112 18.62 -1.88 8.34
C ASN A 112 18.87 -0.99 7.11
N GLY A 113 19.05 0.32 7.27
CA GLY A 113 19.47 1.22 6.18
C GLY A 113 18.35 1.68 5.23
N TRP A 114 17.08 1.52 5.61
CA TRP A 114 15.94 1.94 4.79
C TRP A 114 15.87 3.47 4.68
N GLN A 115 15.69 3.98 3.47
CA GLN A 115 15.76 5.42 3.18
C GLN A 115 14.61 5.80 2.26
N VAL A 116 13.96 6.93 2.52
CA VAL A 116 12.73 7.32 1.81
C VAL A 116 12.97 7.57 0.32
N ASP A 117 14.13 8.12 -0.02
CA ASP A 117 14.56 8.45 -1.38
C ASP A 117 15.09 7.26 -2.19
N LEU A 118 15.38 6.13 -1.54
CA LEU A 118 15.95 4.95 -2.20
C LEU A 118 15.01 3.72 -2.14
N HIS A 119 14.31 3.56 -1.03
CA HIS A 119 13.64 2.32 -0.64
C HIS A 119 12.15 2.56 -0.33
N PRO A 120 11.26 2.43 -1.33
CA PRO A 120 9.83 2.43 -1.12
C PRO A 120 9.42 1.34 -0.12
N ARG A 121 8.46 1.68 0.75
CA ARG A 121 7.81 0.80 1.70
C ARG A 121 6.31 1.00 1.53
N MET A 122 5.54 -0.06 1.60
CA MET A 122 4.11 -0.11 1.27
C MET A 122 3.41 -1.14 2.15
N LEU A 123 2.07 -1.08 2.14
CA LEU A 123 1.18 -2.05 2.76
C LEU A 123 0.27 -2.63 1.68
N GLY A 124 0.00 -3.94 1.71
CA GLY A 124 -0.93 -4.63 0.80
C GLY A 124 -0.98 -6.14 1.02
N ASP A 125 -2.10 -6.79 0.69
CA ASP A 125 -2.39 -8.21 0.94
C ASP A 125 -1.78 -9.09 -0.16
N VAL A 126 -0.46 -9.33 -0.09
CA VAL A 126 0.27 -10.02 -1.17
C VAL A 126 0.15 -11.55 -1.10
N ASN A 127 -0.39 -12.09 -0.01
CA ASN A 127 -0.66 -13.51 0.15
C ASN A 127 -2.16 -13.86 0.09
N GLY A 128 -3.07 -12.89 0.09
CA GLY A 128 -4.51 -13.07 -0.09
C GLY A 128 -5.22 -13.58 1.15
N ASP A 129 -4.64 -13.33 2.33
CA ASP A 129 -5.17 -13.82 3.60
C ASP A 129 -6.13 -12.83 4.26
N GLY A 130 -6.40 -11.70 3.60
CA GLY A 130 -7.28 -10.62 4.03
C GLY A 130 -6.63 -9.65 5.01
N ARG A 131 -5.29 -9.61 5.08
CA ARG A 131 -4.51 -8.69 5.91
C ARG A 131 -3.50 -7.97 5.05
N ASP A 132 -3.30 -6.69 5.32
CA ASP A 132 -2.20 -5.96 4.69
C ASP A 132 -0.87 -6.45 5.24
N ASP A 133 0.07 -6.74 4.34
CA ASP A 133 1.44 -7.11 4.65
C ASP A 133 2.37 -5.90 4.51
N VAL A 134 3.48 -5.91 5.26
CA VAL A 134 4.53 -4.93 5.05
C VAL A 134 5.41 -5.36 3.88
N VAL A 135 5.43 -4.55 2.83
CA VAL A 135 6.26 -4.77 1.64
C VAL A 135 7.29 -3.66 1.51
N GLY A 136 8.54 -4.03 1.30
CA GLY A 136 9.64 -3.09 1.13
C GLY A 136 10.50 -3.43 -0.08
N PHE A 137 10.81 -2.40 -0.87
CA PHE A 137 11.70 -2.48 -2.03
C PHE A 137 13.12 -2.05 -1.64
N ALA A 138 13.96 -3.03 -1.32
CA ALA A 138 15.31 -2.83 -0.82
C ALA A 138 16.36 -2.74 -1.95
N ASP A 139 17.63 -2.69 -1.56
CA ASP A 139 18.75 -2.75 -2.50
C ASP A 139 18.80 -4.07 -3.28
N ASP A 140 18.49 -5.19 -2.62
CA ASP A 140 18.68 -6.54 -3.13
C ASP A 140 17.39 -7.24 -3.57
N GLY A 141 16.26 -6.54 -3.54
CA GLY A 141 14.96 -7.02 -4.02
C GLY A 141 13.79 -6.62 -3.13
N VAL A 142 12.71 -7.41 -3.17
CA VAL A 142 11.50 -7.16 -2.38
C VAL A 142 11.50 -8.01 -1.12
N TRP A 143 11.31 -7.36 0.02
CA TRP A 143 11.15 -7.97 1.33
C TRP A 143 9.71 -7.85 1.80
N VAL A 144 9.17 -8.94 2.36
CA VAL A 144 7.80 -8.99 2.87
C VAL A 144 7.80 -9.49 4.30
N SER A 145 6.94 -8.90 5.11
CA SER A 145 6.65 -9.29 6.48
C SER A 145 5.14 -9.34 6.66
N TYR A 146 4.61 -10.55 6.89
CA TYR A 146 3.18 -10.83 6.75
C TYR A 146 2.38 -10.41 7.98
N GLY A 147 1.21 -9.81 7.75
CA GLY A 147 0.21 -9.48 8.77
C GLY A 147 -0.33 -10.73 9.45
N GLN A 148 -0.52 -10.68 10.78
CA GLN A 148 -1.02 -11.80 11.56
C GLN A 148 -2.21 -11.41 12.43
N ARG A 149 -3.17 -12.32 12.57
CA ARG A 149 -4.39 -12.12 13.37
C ARG A 149 -4.15 -11.84 14.86
N ASN A 150 -3.00 -12.22 15.38
CA ASN A 150 -2.63 -12.01 16.78
C ASN A 150 -1.97 -10.65 17.01
N ASN A 151 -2.27 -9.64 16.17
CA ASN A 151 -1.66 -8.31 16.21
C ASN A 151 -0.13 -8.42 16.18
N SER A 152 0.40 -9.06 15.13
CA SER A 152 1.84 -9.15 14.94
C SER A 152 2.23 -9.20 13.47
N LEU A 153 3.54 -9.04 13.21
CA LEU A 153 4.13 -9.29 11.90
C LEU A 153 5.03 -10.53 11.92
N SER A 154 5.07 -11.26 10.80
CA SER A 154 6.05 -12.34 10.63
C SER A 154 7.47 -11.82 10.60
N ALA A 155 8.47 -12.70 10.73
CA ALA A 155 9.84 -12.31 10.42
C ALA A 155 9.95 -11.85 8.93
N PRO A 156 10.62 -10.72 8.63
CA PRO A 156 10.80 -10.27 7.26
C PRO A 156 11.64 -11.26 6.45
N ALA A 157 11.25 -11.49 5.20
CA ALA A 157 12.01 -12.34 4.28
C ALA A 157 12.02 -11.76 2.86
N ARG A 158 13.16 -11.86 2.18
CA ARG A 158 13.26 -11.52 0.76
C ARG A 158 12.47 -12.51 -0.08
N LYS A 159 11.55 -12.01 -0.90
CA LYS A 159 10.63 -12.81 -1.72
C LYS A 159 11.03 -12.88 -3.18
N THR A 160 11.72 -11.86 -3.67
CA THR A 160 12.31 -11.86 -5.01
C THR A 160 13.57 -10.99 -5.02
N THR A 161 14.52 -11.29 -5.90
CA THR A 161 15.66 -10.41 -6.16
C THR A 161 15.32 -9.26 -7.09
N GLY A 162 14.17 -9.35 -7.80
CA GLY A 162 13.63 -8.31 -8.68
C GLY A 162 13.28 -7.01 -7.94
N PHE A 163 13.08 -5.94 -8.69
CA PHE A 163 12.62 -4.62 -8.19
C PHE A 163 13.55 -3.92 -7.19
N GLY A 164 14.75 -4.46 -6.99
CA GLY A 164 15.76 -3.90 -6.10
C GLY A 164 16.65 -2.85 -6.77
N ARG A 165 17.14 -1.90 -5.96
CA ARG A 165 17.96 -0.78 -6.46
C ARG A 165 19.32 -1.25 -6.98
N LEU A 166 20.05 -2.04 -6.20
CA LEU A 166 21.37 -2.54 -6.58
C LEU A 166 21.29 -3.83 -7.39
N SER A 167 20.29 -4.69 -7.14
CA SER A 167 20.13 -5.94 -7.88
C SER A 167 19.67 -5.74 -9.32
N ASN A 168 18.81 -4.73 -9.58
CA ASN A 168 18.18 -4.54 -10.89
C ASN A 168 18.07 -3.07 -11.35
N GLY A 169 18.70 -2.11 -10.66
CA GLY A 169 18.77 -0.72 -11.12
C GLY A 169 17.51 0.11 -10.87
N TRP A 170 16.57 -0.35 -10.04
CA TRP A 170 15.34 0.38 -9.74
C TRP A 170 15.63 1.66 -8.95
N GLN A 171 15.07 2.79 -9.35
CA GLN A 171 15.35 4.11 -8.76
C GLN A 171 14.03 4.83 -8.54
N VAL A 172 13.84 5.42 -7.35
CA VAL A 172 12.60 6.12 -7.01
C VAL A 172 12.30 7.27 -7.98
N SER A 173 13.34 7.95 -8.46
CA SER A 173 13.22 9.08 -9.40
C SER A 173 12.86 8.69 -10.83
N LEU A 174 12.97 7.40 -11.20
CA LEU A 174 12.80 6.93 -12.57
C LEU A 174 11.71 5.86 -12.71
N HIS A 175 11.60 4.98 -11.71
CA HIS A 175 10.88 3.71 -11.79
C HIS A 175 9.87 3.59 -10.65
N PRO A 176 8.60 3.98 -10.88
CA PRO A 176 7.52 3.72 -9.94
C PRO A 176 7.38 2.22 -9.66
N ARG A 177 7.09 1.90 -8.40
CA ARG A 177 6.80 0.55 -7.90
C ARG A 177 5.54 0.65 -7.06
N MET A 178 4.66 -0.34 -7.15
CA MET A 178 3.32 -0.35 -6.58
C MET A 178 2.91 -1.78 -6.21
N LEU A 179 1.77 -1.88 -5.52
CA LEU A 179 1.06 -3.11 -5.22
C LEU A 179 -0.33 -3.02 -5.85
N ALA A 180 -0.77 -4.07 -6.57
CA ALA A 180 -2.07 -4.12 -7.24
C ALA A 180 -2.41 -5.54 -7.69
N ASP A 181 -3.68 -5.93 -7.71
CA ASP A 181 -4.11 -7.25 -8.21
C ASP A 181 -4.26 -7.23 -9.74
N VAL A 182 -3.16 -7.40 -10.47
CA VAL A 182 -3.16 -7.30 -11.95
C VAL A 182 -3.63 -8.59 -12.64
N ASN A 183 -3.89 -9.65 -11.87
CA ASN A 183 -4.25 -10.96 -12.43
C ASN A 183 -5.64 -11.46 -11.97
N GLY A 184 -6.26 -10.79 -11.00
CA GLY A 184 -7.64 -10.98 -10.56
C GLY A 184 -7.81 -12.13 -9.57
N ASP A 185 -6.75 -12.47 -8.85
CA ASP A 185 -6.74 -13.60 -7.92
C ASP A 185 -7.00 -13.21 -6.45
N GLY A 186 -7.28 -11.93 -6.21
CA GLY A 186 -7.57 -11.32 -4.94
C GLY A 186 -6.33 -10.98 -4.10
N ARG A 187 -5.12 -11.04 -4.69
CA ARG A 187 -3.85 -10.70 -4.03
C ARG A 187 -3.22 -9.50 -4.69
N ASP A 188 -2.62 -8.66 -3.87
CA ASP A 188 -1.77 -7.62 -4.39
C ASP A 188 -0.48 -8.24 -5.00
N ASP A 189 -0.23 -7.94 -6.26
CA ASP A 189 1.01 -8.28 -6.95
C ASP A 189 2.02 -7.15 -6.83
N VAL A 190 3.32 -7.47 -6.87
CA VAL A 190 4.34 -6.44 -7.02
C VAL A 190 4.37 -5.98 -8.47
N VAL A 191 4.09 -4.70 -8.70
CA VAL A 191 4.11 -4.08 -10.02
C VAL A 191 5.17 -2.99 -10.08
N GLY A 192 5.90 -2.92 -11.19
CA GLY A 192 6.92 -1.90 -11.40
C GLY A 192 6.97 -1.40 -12.84
N PHE A 193 7.13 -0.10 -12.98
CA PHE A 193 7.28 0.59 -14.26
C PHE A 193 8.77 0.81 -14.52
N ALA A 194 9.37 -0.10 -15.28
CA ALA A 194 10.80 -0.14 -15.58
C ALA A 194 11.17 0.74 -16.78
N ASP A 195 12.40 0.62 -17.27
CA ASP A 195 12.81 1.26 -18.51
C ASP A 195 12.06 0.72 -19.72
N ASP A 196 11.94 -0.60 -19.83
CA ASP A 196 11.42 -1.31 -21.00
C ASP A 196 9.92 -1.68 -20.92
N GLY A 197 9.24 -1.25 -19.85
CA GLY A 197 7.79 -1.37 -19.72
C GLY A 197 7.34 -1.77 -18.32
N VAL A 198 6.14 -2.35 -18.21
CA VAL A 198 5.55 -2.78 -16.94
C VAL A 198 5.92 -4.22 -16.62
N TRP A 199 6.45 -4.45 -15.43
CA TRP A 199 6.80 -5.76 -14.90
C TRP A 199 5.97 -6.07 -13.68
N ALA A 200 5.61 -7.35 -13.51
CA ALA A 200 4.92 -7.83 -12.32
C ALA A 200 5.56 -9.10 -11.76
N SER A 201 5.42 -9.29 -10.44
CA SER A 201 5.79 -10.49 -9.71
C SER A 201 4.61 -10.86 -8.82
N LEU A 202 3.94 -11.95 -9.21
CA LEU A 202 2.60 -12.25 -8.71
C LEU A 202 2.61 -12.77 -7.27
N GLY A 203 1.70 -12.26 -6.44
CA GLY A 203 1.43 -12.72 -5.08
C GLY A 203 0.94 -14.16 -5.05
N ARG A 204 1.35 -14.93 -4.02
CA ARG A 204 0.90 -16.32 -3.85
C ARG A 204 0.54 -16.64 -2.42
N ALA A 205 -0.53 -17.41 -2.27
CA ALA A 205 -1.04 -17.90 -0.99
C ALA A 205 -0.05 -18.73 -0.15
N ASN A 206 1.05 -19.21 -0.76
CA ASN A 206 2.12 -19.90 -0.05
C ASN A 206 3.22 -18.95 0.46
N ASN A 207 2.92 -17.65 0.61
CA ASN A 207 3.84 -16.62 1.10
C ASN A 207 5.10 -16.46 0.21
N THR A 208 4.94 -16.59 -1.11
CA THR A 208 6.00 -16.37 -2.12
C THR A 208 5.54 -15.38 -3.18
N LEU A 209 6.50 -14.85 -3.94
CA LEU A 209 6.21 -14.07 -5.15
C LEU A 209 6.62 -14.83 -6.41
N GLY A 210 5.93 -14.55 -7.52
CA GLY A 210 6.27 -14.99 -8.87
C GLY A 210 7.67 -14.59 -9.30
N ALA A 211 8.25 -15.36 -10.23
CA ALA A 211 9.37 -14.83 -10.99
C ALA A 211 8.89 -13.56 -11.71
N PRO A 212 9.64 -12.44 -11.65
CA PRO A 212 9.24 -11.22 -12.35
C PRO A 212 9.07 -11.49 -13.85
N SER A 213 7.98 -11.00 -14.43
CA SER A 213 7.68 -11.11 -15.85
C SER A 213 7.17 -9.78 -16.40
N ARG A 214 7.49 -9.49 -17.66
CA ARG A 214 7.04 -8.25 -18.30
C ARG A 214 5.62 -8.43 -18.80
N LEU A 215 4.73 -7.52 -18.39
CA LEU A 215 3.33 -7.49 -18.79
C LEU A 215 3.14 -6.64 -20.05
N LEU A 216 3.80 -5.48 -20.11
CA LEU A 216 3.61 -4.49 -21.19
C LEU A 216 4.94 -3.99 -21.72
N ASN A 217 4.97 -3.66 -23.01
CA ASN A 217 6.09 -2.96 -23.68
C ASN A 217 5.80 -1.45 -23.79
N ASP A 218 5.17 -0.86 -22.78
CA ASP A 218 4.79 0.56 -22.67
C ASP A 218 4.74 0.96 -21.19
N PHE A 219 4.42 2.22 -20.88
CA PHE A 219 4.41 2.83 -19.54
C PHE A 219 5.78 2.86 -18.85
N GLY A 220 6.83 2.49 -19.58
CA GLY A 220 8.22 2.50 -19.14
C GLY A 220 8.94 3.80 -19.52
N ARG A 221 10.09 4.05 -18.89
CA ARG A 221 10.85 5.27 -19.15
C ARG A 221 11.37 5.35 -20.59
N LEU A 222 11.84 4.24 -21.13
CA LEU A 222 12.30 4.11 -22.52
C LEU A 222 11.23 3.51 -23.44
N ALA A 223 10.30 2.74 -22.88
CA ALA A 223 9.12 2.23 -23.56
C ALA A 223 7.93 3.18 -23.37
N GLY A 224 7.74 4.11 -24.30
CA GLY A 224 6.68 5.13 -24.27
C GLY A 224 7.09 6.48 -23.68
N GLY A 225 8.32 6.62 -23.17
CA GLY A 225 8.86 7.93 -22.74
C GLY A 225 8.32 8.43 -21.39
N TRP A 226 7.86 7.53 -20.53
CA TRP A 226 7.17 7.89 -19.29
C TRP A 226 8.13 8.39 -18.19
N GLN A 227 7.97 9.63 -17.74
CA GLN A 227 8.85 10.26 -16.75
C GLN A 227 8.12 10.48 -15.43
N VAL A 228 8.74 10.15 -14.29
CA VAL A 228 8.11 10.30 -12.96
C VAL A 228 7.69 11.75 -12.67
N GLN A 229 8.43 12.73 -13.18
CA GLN A 229 8.17 14.15 -12.91
C GLN A 229 7.03 14.74 -13.74
N HIS A 230 6.58 14.05 -14.80
CA HIS A 230 5.62 14.57 -15.77
C HIS A 230 4.41 13.66 -15.98
N HIS A 231 4.63 12.34 -15.91
CA HIS A 231 3.65 11.34 -16.31
C HIS A 231 3.30 10.39 -15.15
N PRO A 232 2.34 10.77 -14.28
CA PRO A 232 1.77 9.89 -13.28
C PRO A 232 1.22 8.61 -13.93
N ARG A 233 1.43 7.48 -13.25
CA ARG A 233 0.87 6.18 -13.57
C ARG A 233 0.22 5.64 -12.32
N LEU A 234 -0.97 5.08 -12.46
CA LEU A 234 -1.78 4.52 -11.40
C LEU A 234 -2.25 3.12 -11.80
N LEU A 235 -2.64 2.34 -10.81
CA LEU A 235 -3.22 1.02 -10.97
C LEU A 235 -4.62 1.02 -10.34
N GLY A 236 -5.58 0.38 -10.99
CA GLY A 236 -6.92 0.21 -10.44
C GLY A 236 -7.88 -0.41 -11.45
N ASP A 237 -8.83 -1.22 -10.96
CA ASP A 237 -9.90 -1.80 -11.77
C ASP A 237 -10.87 -0.71 -12.27
N ILE A 238 -10.72 -0.32 -13.53
CA ILE A 238 -11.58 0.70 -14.17
C ILE A 238 -12.71 0.10 -15.00
N ASN A 239 -12.70 -1.21 -15.22
CA ASN A 239 -13.61 -1.90 -16.13
C ASN A 239 -14.56 -2.87 -15.40
N GLY A 240 -14.30 -3.16 -14.13
CA GLY A 240 -15.09 -3.98 -13.22
C GLY A 240 -14.84 -5.49 -13.34
N ASP A 241 -13.72 -5.93 -13.94
CA ASP A 241 -13.40 -7.36 -14.09
C ASP A 241 -12.61 -7.95 -12.91
N GLY A 242 -12.28 -7.12 -11.92
CA GLY A 242 -11.54 -7.51 -10.73
C GLY A 242 -10.02 -7.52 -10.93
N ARG A 243 -9.49 -7.04 -12.06
CA ARG A 243 -8.06 -6.82 -12.28
C ARG A 243 -7.75 -5.33 -12.26
N ASP A 244 -6.68 -4.97 -11.59
CA ASP A 244 -6.20 -3.60 -11.59
C ASP A 244 -5.50 -3.25 -12.91
N ASP A 245 -6.08 -2.33 -13.67
CA ASP A 245 -5.61 -1.86 -14.96
C ASP A 245 -4.54 -0.76 -14.81
N VAL A 246 -3.73 -0.54 -15.86
CA VAL A 246 -2.79 0.59 -15.89
C VAL A 246 -3.49 1.83 -16.44
N VAL A 247 -3.43 2.93 -15.68
CA VAL A 247 -3.85 4.26 -16.13
C VAL A 247 -2.67 5.22 -16.06
N GLY A 248 -2.27 5.77 -17.20
CA GLY A 248 -1.19 6.73 -17.30
C GLY A 248 -1.66 8.09 -17.83
N PHE A 249 -1.13 9.17 -17.28
CA PHE A 249 -1.39 10.54 -17.73
C PHE A 249 -0.15 11.05 -18.47
N ALA A 250 -0.17 11.02 -19.80
CA ALA A 250 0.90 11.47 -20.68
C ALA A 250 0.64 12.90 -21.20
N ASP A 251 1.61 13.46 -21.93
CA ASP A 251 1.50 14.79 -22.55
C ASP A 251 0.27 14.94 -23.47
N ASP A 252 -0.12 13.88 -24.16
CA ASP A 252 -1.21 13.83 -25.13
C ASP A 252 -2.55 13.35 -24.54
N GLY A 253 -2.58 12.99 -23.25
CA GLY A 253 -3.80 12.63 -22.55
C GLY A 253 -3.69 11.40 -21.67
N VAL A 254 -4.82 10.72 -21.45
CA VAL A 254 -4.90 9.53 -20.60
C VAL A 254 -4.76 8.28 -21.46
N HIS A 255 -3.78 7.45 -21.13
CA HIS A 255 -3.54 6.14 -21.73
C HIS A 255 -3.95 5.05 -20.75
N ILE A 256 -4.66 4.05 -21.25
CA ILE A 256 -5.20 2.95 -20.47
C ILE A 256 -4.76 1.64 -21.08
N ASN A 257 -4.28 0.72 -20.26
CA ASN A 257 -4.15 -0.68 -20.62
C ASN A 257 -4.93 -1.54 -19.64
N THR A 258 -5.99 -2.19 -20.13
CA THR A 258 -6.75 -3.16 -19.35
C THR A 258 -6.09 -4.53 -19.38
N PHE A 259 -6.05 -5.26 -18.26
CA PHE A 259 -5.53 -6.63 -18.19
C PHE A 259 -6.60 -7.69 -18.39
#